data_AF-A0A512D6T2-F1
#
_entry.id   AF-A0A512D6T2-F1
#
_cell.length_a   1.000
_cell.length_b   1.000
_cell.length_c   1.000
_cell.angle_alpha   90.00
_cell.angle_beta   90.00
_cell.angle_gamma   90.00
#
_symmetry.space_group_name_H-M   'P 1'
#
loop_
_entity.id
_entity.type
_entity.pdbx_description
1 polymer ?
#
loop_
_entity_poly.entity_id
_entity_poly.type
_entity_poly.pdbx_seq_one_letter_code
_entity_poly.pdbx_strand_id
1 'polypeptide(L)'
;MTQLEFWPDYGAGPLWTEDGKAADLAVLGLPDRLVERLAVWNGQYAEEKVPLPGSGDAEWLREGVALLRRTREALGSSFQIVVTEPWWDEDPI
;
A
#
# COMPACT_ATOMS: atom_id res chain seq x y z
N MET A 1 2.30 18.46 -5.50
CA MET A 1 2.58 17.08 -5.08
C MET A 1 1.24 16.37 -5.05
N THR A 2 1.10 15.27 -5.76
CA THR A 2 -0.19 14.55 -5.85
C THR A 2 -0.28 13.54 -4.72
N GLN A 3 -1.45 13.39 -4.11
CA GLN A 3 -1.64 12.45 -3.02
C GLN A 3 -2.13 11.10 -3.54
N LEU A 4 -1.61 10.01 -2.96
CA LEU A 4 -2.11 8.66 -3.13
C LEU A 4 -2.33 8.04 -1.74
N GLU A 5 -3.42 7.31 -1.58
CA GLU A 5 -3.67 6.50 -0.39
C GLU A 5 -3.13 5.08 -0.60
N PHE A 6 -2.49 4.53 0.43
CA PHE A 6 -2.11 3.13 0.47
C PHE A 6 -3.17 2.34 1.25
N TRP A 7 -3.94 1.53 0.53
CA TRP A 7 -4.98 0.67 1.09
C TRP A 7 -5.12 -0.62 0.27
N PRO A 8 -4.97 -1.80 0.89
CA PRO A 8 -5.18 -3.07 0.22
C PRO A 8 -6.66 -3.31 -0.09
N ASP A 9 -6.95 -3.77 -1.30
CA ASP A 9 -8.30 -4.15 -1.70
C ASP A 9 -8.25 -5.18 -2.84
N TYR A 10 -9.41 -5.74 -3.17
CA TYR A 10 -9.58 -6.55 -4.36
C TYR A 10 -9.32 -5.74 -5.64
N GLY A 11 -8.37 -6.20 -6.45
CA GLY A 11 -8.16 -5.66 -7.79
C GLY A 11 -6.72 -5.22 -8.08
N ALA A 12 -6.60 -4.04 -8.69
CA ALA A 12 -5.43 -3.61 -9.46
C ALA A 12 -4.17 -3.27 -8.62
N GLY A 13 -4.30 -3.18 -7.31
CA GLY A 13 -3.20 -2.90 -6.40
C GLY A 13 -3.62 -2.00 -5.23
N PRO A 14 -2.70 -1.70 -4.31
CA PRO A 14 -3.03 -1.06 -3.05
C PRO A 14 -2.93 0.47 -3.07
N LEU A 15 -2.83 1.11 -4.24
CA LEU A 15 -2.70 2.56 -4.35
C LEU A 15 -3.97 3.18 -4.94
N TRP A 16 -4.45 4.24 -4.31
CA TRP A 16 -5.69 4.92 -4.67
C TRP A 16 -5.45 6.40 -4.87
N THR A 17 -6.07 6.97 -5.91
CA THR A 17 -6.09 8.42 -6.13
C THR A 17 -7.07 9.08 -5.17
N GLU A 18 -6.95 10.39 -4.98
CA GLU A 18 -7.87 11.18 -4.14
C GLU A 18 -9.35 11.07 -4.57
N ASP A 19 -9.60 10.75 -5.85
CA ASP A 19 -10.94 10.51 -6.39
C ASP A 19 -11.49 9.10 -6.09
N GLY A 20 -10.78 8.29 -5.29
CA GLY A 20 -11.17 6.93 -4.93
C GLY A 20 -11.01 5.91 -6.06
N LYS A 21 -10.07 6.13 -6.99
CA LYS A 21 -9.78 5.20 -8.09
C LYS A 21 -8.47 4.48 -7.86
N ALA A 22 -8.42 3.20 -8.20
CA ALA A 22 -7.17 2.46 -8.19
C ALA A 22 -6.14 3.12 -9.15
N ALA A 23 -4.95 3.38 -8.63
CA ALA A 23 -3.85 3.93 -9.40
C ALA A 23 -3.16 2.81 -10.20
N ASP A 24 -2.75 3.12 -11.43
CA ASP A 24 -2.02 2.18 -12.26
C ASP A 24 -0.52 2.18 -11.87
N LEU A 25 -0.09 1.12 -11.17
CA LEU A 25 1.27 0.99 -10.66
C LEU A 25 2.34 1.04 -11.76
N ALA A 26 2.01 0.61 -12.99
CA ALA A 26 2.96 0.54 -14.09
C ALA A 26 3.33 1.92 -14.65
N VAL A 27 2.48 2.93 -14.45
CA VAL A 27 2.70 4.30 -14.96
C VAL A 27 3.16 5.28 -13.88
N LEU A 28 3.19 4.87 -12.61
CA LEU A 28 3.63 5.71 -11.49
C LEU A 28 5.17 5.89 -11.41
N GLY A 29 5.93 5.16 -12.23
CA GLY A 29 7.39 5.19 -12.20
C GLY A 29 7.99 4.39 -11.04
N LEU A 30 7.25 3.41 -10.50
CA LEU A 30 7.76 2.44 -9.54
C LEU A 30 8.71 1.45 -10.23
N PRO A 31 9.74 0.94 -9.53
CA PRO A 31 10.55 -0.16 -10.05
C PRO A 31 9.70 -1.40 -10.32
N ASP A 32 9.92 -2.10 -11.45
CA ASP A 32 9.12 -3.28 -11.85
C ASP A 32 9.02 -4.34 -10.75
N ARG A 33 10.13 -4.63 -10.06
CA ARG A 33 10.14 -5.58 -8.93
C ARG A 33 9.26 -5.14 -7.76
N LEU A 34 9.12 -3.84 -7.53
CA LEU A 34 8.24 -3.31 -6.49
C LEU A 34 6.77 -3.43 -6.92
N VAL A 35 6.47 -3.15 -8.19
CA VAL A 35 5.14 -3.37 -8.77
C VAL A 35 4.70 -4.83 -8.65
N GLU A 36 5.57 -5.77 -9.02
CA GLU A 36 5.30 -7.21 -8.89
C GLU A 36 5.04 -7.61 -7.44
N ARG A 37 5.86 -7.13 -6.49
CA ARG A 37 5.67 -7.44 -5.07
C ARG A 37 4.39 -6.84 -4.50
N LEU A 38 4.05 -5.60 -4.86
CA LEU A 38 2.77 -4.98 -4.48
C LEU A 38 1.60 -5.79 -5.01
N ALA A 39 1.65 -6.23 -6.26
CA ALA A 39 0.61 -7.05 -6.88
C ALA A 39 0.46 -8.41 -6.18
N VAL A 40 1.57 -9.09 -5.86
CA VAL A 40 1.54 -10.37 -5.14
C VAL A 40 0.97 -10.22 -3.73
N TRP A 41 1.44 -9.21 -2.98
CA TRP A 41 0.97 -8.95 -1.62
C TRP A 41 -0.52 -8.57 -1.59
N ASN A 42 -0.94 -7.69 -2.49
CA ASN A 42 -2.34 -7.27 -2.62
C ASN A 42 -3.24 -8.40 -3.14
N GLY A 43 -2.72 -9.28 -4.01
CA GLY A 43 -3.46 -10.46 -4.50
C GLY A 43 -3.76 -11.50 -3.42
N GLN A 44 -3.06 -11.44 -2.28
CA GLN A 44 -3.36 -12.25 -1.09
C GLN A 44 -4.38 -11.59 -0.16
N TYR A 45 -4.85 -10.37 -0.47
CA TYR A 45 -5.77 -9.65 0.39
C TYR A 45 -7.05 -10.46 0.68
N ALA A 46 -7.39 -10.47 1.95
CA ALA A 46 -8.66 -10.95 2.48
C ALA A 46 -9.03 -10.05 3.66
N GLU A 47 -10.32 -9.81 3.88
CA GLU A 47 -10.79 -8.90 4.94
C GLU A 47 -10.25 -9.28 6.33
N GLU A 48 -10.07 -10.58 6.61
CA GLU A 48 -9.51 -11.09 7.87
C GLU A 48 -8.01 -10.79 8.09
N LYS A 49 -7.28 -10.39 7.05
CA LYS A 49 -5.85 -10.03 7.14
C LYS A 49 -5.63 -8.64 7.70
N VAL A 50 -6.58 -7.73 7.50
CA VAL A 50 -6.59 -6.43 8.18
C VAL A 50 -7.23 -6.59 9.57
N PRO A 51 -6.83 -5.80 10.57
CA PRO A 51 -7.35 -5.91 11.93
C PRO A 51 -8.74 -5.24 12.08
N LEU A 52 -9.69 -5.57 11.19
CA LEU A 52 -11.05 -5.02 11.15
C LEU A 52 -12.10 -6.09 10.79
N PRO A 53 -12.97 -6.53 11.71
CA PRO A 53 -12.77 -6.74 13.14
C PRO A 53 -11.97 -8.03 13.39
N GLY A 54 -10.76 -7.91 13.96
CA GLY A 54 -9.93 -9.09 14.26
C GLY A 54 -8.48 -8.73 14.57
N SER A 55 -7.65 -9.75 14.80
CA SER A 55 -6.21 -9.58 15.05
C SER A 55 -5.41 -9.24 13.78
N GLY A 56 -6.00 -9.48 12.61
CA GLY A 56 -5.29 -9.43 11.33
C GLY A 56 -4.26 -10.55 11.17
N ASP A 57 -3.57 -10.53 10.03
CA ASP A 57 -2.44 -11.39 9.74
C ASP A 57 -1.14 -10.59 9.94
N ALA A 58 -0.44 -10.86 11.04
CA ALA A 58 0.75 -10.10 11.43
C ALA A 58 1.92 -10.24 10.42
N GLU A 59 2.03 -11.37 9.70
CA GLU A 59 3.08 -11.53 8.69
C GLU A 59 2.77 -10.70 7.46
N TRP A 60 1.52 -10.78 7.00
CA TRP A 60 1.05 -10.02 5.85
C TRP A 60 1.09 -8.51 6.12
N LEU A 61 0.72 -8.05 7.32
CA LEU A 61 0.82 -6.64 7.72
C LEU A 61 2.26 -6.13 7.73
N ARG A 62 3.21 -6.91 8.30
CA ARG A 62 4.64 -6.55 8.28
C ARG A 62 5.18 -6.42 6.86
N GLU A 63 4.77 -7.30 5.95
CA GLU A 63 5.14 -7.16 4.54
C GLU A 63 4.54 -5.88 3.93
N GLY A 64 3.27 -5.58 4.20
CA GLY A 64 2.59 -4.38 3.71
C GLY A 64 3.28 -3.10 4.17
N VAL A 65 3.67 -3.02 5.44
CA VAL A 65 4.46 -1.92 6.02
C VAL A 65 5.81 -1.75 5.31
N ALA A 66 6.53 -2.86 5.07
CA ALA A 66 7.79 -2.81 4.33
C ALA A 66 7.60 -2.33 2.87
N LEU A 67 6.50 -2.74 2.22
CA LEU A 67 6.15 -2.30 0.87
C LEU A 67 5.72 -0.83 0.82
N LEU A 68 4.98 -0.36 1.82
CA LEU A 68 4.62 1.05 1.98
C LEU A 68 5.85 1.94 2.08
N ARG A 69 6.84 1.57 2.93
CA ARG A 69 8.12 2.29 3.02
C ARG A 69 8.82 2.38 1.67
N ARG A 70 8.94 1.26 0.96
CA ARG A 70 9.58 1.22 -0.38
C ARG A 70 8.83 2.06 -1.40
N THR A 71 7.50 2.06 -1.35
CA THR A 71 6.65 2.87 -2.22
C THR A 71 6.85 4.37 -1.95
N ARG A 72 6.90 4.76 -0.67
CA ARG A 72 7.22 6.14 -0.24
C ARG A 72 8.61 6.57 -0.72
N GLU A 73 9.62 5.72 -0.56
CA GLU A 73 10.99 5.98 -1.05
C GLU A 73 11.02 6.18 -2.59
N ALA A 74 10.33 5.32 -3.33
CA ALA A 74 10.34 5.33 -4.79
C ALA A 74 9.58 6.54 -5.38
N LEU A 75 8.50 6.98 -4.72
CA LEU A 75 7.62 8.03 -5.25
C LEU A 75 7.78 9.40 -4.57
N GLY A 76 8.56 9.50 -3.50
CA GLY A 76 8.56 10.64 -2.57
C GLY A 76 8.94 12.00 -3.17
N SER A 77 9.47 12.06 -4.39
CA SER A 77 9.72 13.30 -5.13
C SER A 77 8.49 13.81 -5.91
N SER A 78 7.53 12.94 -6.23
CA SER A 78 6.38 13.23 -7.09
C SER A 78 5.04 13.09 -6.36
N PHE A 79 4.95 12.14 -5.42
CA PHE A 79 3.73 11.79 -4.72
C PHE A 79 3.91 11.77 -3.20
N GLN A 80 2.83 12.09 -2.50
CA GLN A 80 2.70 11.87 -1.07
C GLN A 80 1.84 10.61 -0.85
N ILE A 81 2.41 9.59 -0.20
CA ILE A 81 1.68 8.34 0.11
C ILE A 81 1.16 8.39 1.54
N VAL A 82 -0.16 8.51 1.68
CA VAL A 82 -0.86 8.57 2.96
C VAL A 82 -1.45 7.21 3.35
N VAL A 83 -1.69 7.04 4.64
CA VAL A 83 -2.39 5.90 5.23
C VAL A 83 -3.43 6.43 6.21
N THR A 84 -4.53 5.72 6.34
CA THR A 84 -5.67 6.11 7.20
C THR A 84 -5.69 5.34 8.52
N GLU A 85 -5.04 4.17 8.57
CA GLU A 85 -5.12 3.25 9.70
C GLU A 85 -3.78 3.04 10.41
N PRO A 86 -3.79 2.88 11.76
CA PRO A 86 -2.57 2.98 12.58
C PRO A 86 -1.62 1.78 12.45
N TRP A 87 -2.05 0.64 11.92
CA TRP A 87 -1.18 -0.53 11.74
C TRP A 87 -0.22 -0.43 10.56
N TRP A 88 -0.36 0.61 9.73
CA TRP A 88 0.56 0.90 8.63
C TRP A 88 1.77 1.74 9.06
N ASP A 89 1.63 2.50 10.14
CA ASP A 89 2.71 3.30 10.67
C ASP A 89 3.59 2.46 11.58
N GLU A 90 4.88 2.45 11.27
CA GLU A 90 5.90 2.11 12.24
C GLU A 90 6.08 3.33 13.13
N ASP A 91 6.04 3.11 14.44
CA ASP A 91 6.11 4.09 15.54
C ASP A 91 6.54 5.52 15.13
N PRO A 92 5.82 6.57 15.58
CA PRO A 92 6.19 7.94 15.29
C PRO A 92 7.66 8.19 15.68
N ILE A 93 8.44 8.68 14.73
CA ILE A 93 9.84 9.12 14.91
C ILE A 93 9.91 10.22 15.97
#